data_AF-A0A9R1CB40-F1
#
_entry.id   AF-A0A9R1CB40-F1
#
_cell.length_a   1.000
_cell.length_b   1.000
_cell.length_c   1.000
_cell.angle_alpha   90.00
_cell.angle_beta   90.00
_cell.angle_gamma   90.00
#
_symmetry.space_group_name_H-M   'P 1'
#
loop_
_entity.id
_entity.type
_entity.pdbx_description
1 polymer ?
#
loop_
_entity_poly.entity_id
_entity_poly.type
_entity_poly.pdbx_seq_one_letter_code
_entity_poly.pdbx_strand_id
1 'polypeptide(L)'
;MKRTLLAMSALFVAATGFSQTSVLSSQAKQASLPRLNERFQVVRVSNKAPKVNHSASTGLYFTTPEGGFYEGYSLEGSGYYLSKLVVPFNTPTTFAKAGTGSWSRQGTPVSASDNYNFQAPYGEGMFYGPTLIQGTDSFCLGSNNIYTKLLDNNDSRLSDALKAQLTEISSPLHWGVMGPDSTALLYACDDHGSFIYNGTTYTNGAAFGFLDSHYLFGSGSVEEKGKTYTSYAIEQYMGKTTAPLYVENIVTEGRTSVAAGPLTKGATLTAYVCGVTPNAKDPTSFDADLDNVLDTLTATASDALDFQTADNGGDIVTYTGHLVFSKKTVDEFGTETTEPFIIPANTQFAIVVDGLDKDGVSYGIDGLRLNDDADANVQNGYISVKTSDGTHYHNAFTFSSRLAAKIALNAMYDGAKAPENPGGLFKFEDANLKYNVVRISNDGKTNLTDGATASVFDDKNANGLPGALVETVLPFFNADESANYDIKDLPDWVSNVNVTVLDDEAKLYVLTFNAQALPEGTTKRAATVYVVSDKGAVSDPIYLLQGDATVADGISSASVENVGNKADFRTYNLAGQQVSKAYKGVVISNGKKFIQK
;
A
#
# COMPACT_ATOMS: atom_id res chain seq x y z
N MET A 1 -17.85 -0.73 61.79
CA MET A 1 -18.85 0.23 61.23
C MET A 1 -18.79 0.08 59.71
N LYS A 2 -19.74 -0.63 59.06
CA LYS A 2 -20.82 -0.07 58.19
C LYS A 2 -20.28 0.92 57.13
N ARG A 3 -20.13 0.53 55.85
CA ARG A 3 -21.08 0.60 54.70
C ARG A 3 -21.38 2.02 54.18
N THR A 4 -21.41 2.13 52.82
CA THR A 4 -22.20 3.06 51.95
C THR A 4 -21.77 4.54 51.90
N LEU A 5 -21.83 5.30 50.80
CA LEU A 5 -22.06 5.13 49.36
C LEU A 5 -22.01 6.55 48.73
N LEU A 6 -21.65 6.66 47.45
CA LEU A 6 -22.07 7.67 46.45
C LEU A 6 -21.98 9.18 46.77
N ALA A 7 -21.13 9.90 46.01
CA ALA A 7 -21.55 10.98 45.10
C ALA A 7 -20.31 11.71 44.53
N MET A 8 -19.80 11.28 43.38
CA MET A 8 -19.13 12.16 42.42
C MET A 8 -19.22 11.52 41.03
N SER A 9 -20.40 11.66 40.43
CA SER A 9 -20.63 11.52 39.01
C SER A 9 -20.58 12.91 38.37
N ALA A 10 -20.05 12.96 37.15
CA ALA A 10 -20.00 14.08 36.20
C ALA A 10 -18.79 15.03 36.29
N LEU A 11 -17.64 14.54 35.83
CA LEU A 11 -16.69 15.32 35.03
C LEU A 11 -15.81 14.35 34.25
N PHE A 12 -16.43 13.61 33.33
CA PHE A 12 -15.66 13.00 32.24
C PHE A 12 -15.29 14.12 31.27
N VAL A 13 -13.99 14.26 31.11
CA VAL A 13 -13.29 15.19 30.27
C VAL A 13 -13.70 14.95 28.82
N ALA A 14 -14.61 15.80 28.33
CA ALA A 14 -14.60 16.20 26.93
C ALA A 14 -13.51 17.27 26.79
N ALA A 15 -12.37 16.90 26.20
CA ALA A 15 -11.38 17.81 25.68
C ALA A 15 -10.74 17.13 24.46
N THR A 16 -11.29 17.34 23.26
CA THR A 16 -10.82 18.36 22.30
C THR A 16 -9.32 18.25 22.03
N GLY A 17 -8.94 17.31 21.17
CA GLY A 17 -7.67 17.34 20.45
C GLY A 17 -7.87 17.98 19.08
N PHE A 18 -8.05 19.30 19.02
CA PHE A 18 -7.80 20.07 17.81
C PHE A 18 -6.54 20.91 18.02
N SER A 19 -5.59 20.71 17.11
CA SER A 19 -4.68 21.72 16.57
C SER A 19 -3.70 22.40 17.54
N GLN A 20 -2.46 21.89 17.55
CA GLN A 20 -1.32 22.78 17.40
C GLN A 20 -0.88 22.74 15.94
N THR A 21 -1.31 23.76 15.19
CA THR A 21 -0.78 24.14 13.89
C THR A 21 0.75 24.26 13.96
N SER A 22 1.46 23.24 13.49
CA SER A 22 2.81 23.42 12.97
C SER A 22 2.70 24.29 11.72
N VAL A 23 3.23 25.50 11.81
CA VAL A 23 3.34 26.43 10.69
C VAL A 23 4.44 25.91 9.75
N LEU A 24 4.15 24.87 9.00
CA LEU A 24 4.83 24.58 7.75
C LEU A 24 4.09 25.36 6.66
N SER A 25 4.83 26.24 6.01
CA SER A 25 4.35 27.20 5.03
C SER A 25 3.41 26.56 4.02
N SER A 26 2.23 27.18 3.89
CA SER A 26 1.30 27.08 2.77
C SER A 26 1.94 26.65 1.45
N GLN A 27 1.90 25.36 1.13
CA GLN A 27 1.93 24.87 -0.23
C GLN A 27 0.59 24.19 -0.51
N ALA A 28 -0.25 24.95 -1.21
CA ALA A 28 -1.49 24.56 -1.88
C ALA A 28 -2.58 23.88 -1.03
N LYS A 29 -3.38 24.70 -0.32
CA LYS A 29 -4.83 24.44 -0.33
C LYS A 29 -5.26 24.38 -1.79
N GLN A 30 -5.66 23.20 -2.28
CA GLN A 30 -6.46 22.91 -3.47
C GLN A 30 -6.72 24.10 -4.42
N ALA A 31 -5.66 24.71 -4.94
CA ALA A 31 -5.79 25.86 -5.81
C ALA A 31 -5.92 25.35 -7.25
N SER A 32 -7.16 25.35 -7.73
CA SER A 32 -7.52 25.80 -9.09
C SER A 32 -7.48 24.85 -10.30
N LEU A 33 -7.39 23.52 -10.13
CA LEU A 33 -7.71 22.62 -11.25
C LEU A 33 -9.18 22.19 -11.19
N PRO A 34 -10.01 22.51 -12.21
CA PRO A 34 -11.37 22.00 -12.29
C PRO A 34 -11.39 20.47 -12.40
N ARG A 35 -12.47 19.85 -11.93
CA ARG A 35 -12.81 18.45 -12.24
C ARG A 35 -13.62 18.37 -13.51
N LEU A 36 -13.57 17.23 -14.19
CA LEU A 36 -14.35 17.07 -15.39
C LEU A 36 -15.78 16.66 -15.06
N ASN A 37 -16.67 17.60 -15.31
CA ASN A 37 -18.10 17.45 -15.11
C ASN A 37 -18.81 17.15 -16.43
N GLU A 38 -18.38 16.09 -17.14
CA GLU A 38 -19.08 15.58 -18.33
C GLU A 38 -19.73 14.23 -18.05
N ARG A 39 -20.86 13.94 -18.70
CA ARG A 39 -21.52 12.64 -18.60
C ARG A 39 -20.82 11.62 -19.50
N PHE A 40 -20.34 10.53 -18.92
CA PHE A 40 -19.64 9.48 -19.64
C PHE A 40 -20.57 8.44 -20.28
N GLN A 41 -20.16 7.91 -21.43
CA GLN A 41 -20.91 6.87 -22.14
C GLN A 41 -20.56 5.47 -21.63
N VAL A 42 -21.59 4.62 -21.52
CA VAL A 42 -21.50 3.25 -21.02
C VAL A 42 -21.31 2.24 -22.15
N VAL A 43 -20.61 1.14 -21.86
CA VAL A 43 -20.52 -0.06 -22.71
C VAL A 43 -20.87 -1.31 -21.90
N ARG A 44 -21.57 -2.26 -22.52
CA ARG A 44 -21.73 -3.61 -21.93
C ARG A 44 -20.40 -4.35 -21.98
N VAL A 45 -20.09 -5.08 -20.91
CA VAL A 45 -18.84 -5.87 -20.79
C VAL A 45 -18.71 -6.98 -21.86
N SER A 46 -19.76 -7.29 -22.63
CA SER A 46 -19.66 -8.13 -23.83
C SER A 46 -18.86 -7.51 -24.98
N ASN A 47 -18.50 -6.23 -24.90
CA ASN A 47 -17.71 -5.52 -25.90
C ASN A 47 -16.29 -5.31 -25.38
N LYS A 48 -15.29 -5.78 -26.15
CA LYS A 48 -13.87 -5.53 -25.87
C LYS A 48 -13.67 -4.02 -25.64
N ALA A 49 -13.14 -3.67 -24.46
CA ALA A 49 -12.79 -2.28 -24.18
C ALA A 49 -11.81 -1.77 -25.28
N PRO A 50 -11.95 -0.52 -25.75
CA PRO A 50 -11.01 0.03 -26.70
C PRO A 50 -9.62 0.07 -26.06
N LYS A 51 -8.63 -0.55 -26.73
CA LYS A 51 -7.22 -0.32 -26.41
C LYS A 51 -6.88 1.07 -26.92
N VAL A 52 -6.70 2.01 -26.01
CA VAL A 52 -5.93 3.22 -26.29
C VAL A 52 -4.63 3.01 -25.53
N ASN A 53 -3.51 3.02 -26.25
CA ASN A 53 -2.17 3.03 -25.68
C ASN A 53 -1.59 4.39 -26.06
N HIS A 54 -1.05 5.15 -25.12
CA HIS A 54 -0.61 6.52 -25.36
C HIS A 54 0.89 6.79 -25.20
N SER A 55 1.79 5.88 -25.58
CA SER A 55 3.19 6.23 -25.92
C SER A 55 3.38 6.29 -27.45
N ALA A 56 2.61 7.13 -28.14
CA ALA A 56 2.31 6.95 -29.57
C ALA A 56 3.42 7.27 -30.61
N SER A 57 4.70 7.48 -30.25
CA SER A 57 5.76 7.63 -31.28
C SER A 57 7.03 6.83 -31.06
N THR A 58 7.47 6.55 -29.82
CA THR A 58 8.79 5.94 -29.57
C THR A 58 8.80 4.67 -28.72
N GLY A 59 7.69 4.30 -28.09
CA GLY A 59 7.59 3.06 -27.29
C GLY A 59 8.41 3.05 -25.99
N LEU A 60 8.80 4.23 -25.49
CA LEU A 60 9.61 4.42 -24.28
C LEU A 60 8.69 4.60 -23.05
N TYR A 61 8.34 3.53 -22.36
CA TYR A 61 7.54 3.60 -21.13
C TYR A 61 7.76 2.38 -20.22
N PHE A 62 7.22 2.45 -19.01
CA PHE A 62 7.05 1.30 -18.12
C PHE A 62 5.75 1.46 -17.33
N THR A 63 5.20 0.35 -16.85
CA THR A 63 3.94 0.34 -16.09
C THR A 63 4.21 0.39 -14.60
N THR A 64 3.17 0.74 -13.83
CA THR A 64 3.18 0.56 -12.38
C THR A 64 3.58 -0.88 -12.06
N PRO A 65 4.61 -1.09 -11.23
CA PRO A 65 5.09 -2.41 -10.90
C PRO A 65 4.08 -3.15 -10.03
N GLU A 66 4.12 -4.48 -10.06
CA GLU A 66 3.27 -5.31 -9.21
C GLU A 66 3.47 -4.95 -7.72
N GLY A 67 2.37 -4.83 -6.98
CA GLY A 67 2.37 -4.39 -5.59
C GLY A 67 2.66 -2.91 -5.36
N GLY A 68 2.85 -2.10 -6.40
CA GLY A 68 2.87 -0.64 -6.27
C GLY A 68 1.45 -0.06 -6.22
N PHE A 69 1.23 0.92 -5.34
CA PHE A 69 -0.01 1.71 -5.30
C PHE A 69 0.30 3.20 -5.37
N TYR A 70 -0.62 3.98 -5.94
CA TYR A 70 -0.49 5.42 -5.94
C TYR A 70 -1.02 6.00 -4.62
N GLU A 71 -0.21 6.81 -3.97
CA GLU A 71 -0.66 7.66 -2.89
C GLU A 71 -1.61 8.71 -3.47
N GLY A 72 -2.77 8.90 -2.83
CA GLY A 72 -3.68 10.00 -3.07
C GLY A 72 -3.66 11.00 -1.92
N TYR A 73 -4.50 12.04 -2.02
CA TYR A 73 -4.68 12.99 -0.93
C TYR A 73 -5.26 12.32 0.32
N SER A 74 -4.87 12.79 1.51
CA SER A 74 -5.47 12.38 2.78
C SER A 74 -6.95 12.75 2.86
N LEU A 75 -7.66 12.22 3.86
CA LEU A 75 -9.07 12.56 4.12
C LEU A 75 -9.30 14.05 4.35
N GLU A 76 -8.31 14.75 4.90
CA GLU A 76 -8.32 16.20 5.12
C GLU A 76 -7.95 16.99 3.85
N GLY A 77 -7.71 16.31 2.73
CA GLY A 77 -7.26 16.90 1.48
C GLY A 77 -5.81 17.36 1.51
N SER A 78 -4.99 16.85 2.44
CA SER A 78 -3.55 17.14 2.52
C SER A 78 -2.78 16.10 1.71
N GLY A 79 -1.76 16.50 0.96
CA GLY A 79 -0.97 15.56 0.16
C GLY A 79 0.11 16.25 -0.64
N TYR A 80 0.97 15.47 -1.26
CA TYR A 80 2.01 15.98 -2.14
C TYR A 80 1.40 16.42 -3.48
N TYR A 81 1.96 17.48 -4.08
CA TYR A 81 1.56 17.86 -5.44
C TYR A 81 2.02 16.83 -6.49
N LEU A 82 3.05 16.05 -6.16
CA LEU A 82 3.65 15.04 -7.04
C LEU A 82 3.02 13.68 -6.80
N SER A 83 2.75 12.93 -7.86
CA SER A 83 2.33 11.54 -7.74
C SER A 83 3.42 10.72 -7.02
N LYS A 84 3.03 10.06 -5.93
CA LYS A 84 3.88 9.14 -5.18
C LYS A 84 3.43 7.71 -5.40
N LEU A 85 4.38 6.84 -5.71
CA LEU A 85 4.16 5.41 -5.79
C LEU A 85 4.66 4.75 -4.50
N VAL A 86 3.74 4.23 -3.72
CA VAL A 86 4.03 3.44 -2.53
C VAL A 86 4.40 2.03 -2.96
N VAL A 87 5.61 1.62 -2.59
CA VAL A 87 6.17 0.28 -2.86
C VAL A 87 6.59 -0.35 -1.54
N PRO A 88 6.59 -1.70 -1.43
CA PRO A 88 6.90 -2.30 -0.16
C PRO A 88 8.34 -2.09 0.29
N PHE A 89 8.49 -1.85 1.59
CA PHE A 89 9.77 -1.67 2.26
C PHE A 89 10.69 -2.88 2.01
N ASN A 90 11.93 -2.59 1.60
CA ASN A 90 12.99 -3.59 1.46
C ASN A 90 12.62 -4.81 0.59
N THR A 91 11.62 -4.67 -0.29
CA THR A 91 11.16 -5.72 -1.20
C THR A 91 11.49 -5.32 -2.63
N PRO A 92 12.28 -6.11 -3.37
CA PRO A 92 12.56 -5.83 -4.77
C PRO A 92 11.27 -5.72 -5.59
N THR A 93 11.13 -4.60 -6.27
CA THR A 93 10.01 -4.23 -7.13
C THR A 93 10.55 -4.05 -8.54
N THR A 94 9.96 -4.76 -9.51
CA THR A 94 10.45 -4.79 -10.89
C THR A 94 9.65 -3.83 -11.78
N PHE A 95 10.34 -2.84 -12.33
CA PHE A 95 9.83 -1.99 -13.39
C PHE A 95 10.10 -2.63 -14.74
N ALA A 96 9.03 -3.13 -15.37
CA ALA A 96 9.10 -3.77 -16.67
C ALA A 96 9.26 -2.73 -17.78
N LYS A 97 10.40 -2.76 -18.48
CA LYS A 97 10.72 -1.79 -19.53
C LYS A 97 9.97 -2.12 -20.82
N ALA A 98 9.39 -1.10 -21.44
CA ALA A 98 9.07 -1.10 -22.87
C ALA A 98 10.07 -0.22 -23.63
N GLY A 99 10.49 -0.70 -24.81
CA GLY A 99 11.41 0.02 -25.69
C GLY A 99 12.89 -0.15 -25.33
N THR A 100 13.75 0.67 -25.97
CA THR A 100 15.22 0.53 -25.93
C THR A 100 15.91 1.58 -25.05
N GLY A 101 15.17 2.28 -24.21
CA GLY A 101 15.71 3.31 -23.32
C GLY A 101 16.67 2.79 -22.25
N SER A 102 17.47 3.70 -21.74
CA SER A 102 18.37 3.50 -20.59
C SER A 102 17.72 4.04 -19.32
N TRP A 103 17.96 3.37 -18.20
CA TRP A 103 17.45 3.81 -16.91
C TRP A 103 18.32 4.90 -16.31
N SER A 104 17.67 5.84 -15.64
CA SER A 104 18.29 6.81 -14.74
C SER A 104 17.48 6.96 -13.47
N ARG A 105 18.11 7.46 -12.42
CA ARG A 105 17.49 7.81 -11.15
C ARG A 105 18.10 9.13 -10.69
N GLN A 106 17.27 10.13 -10.40
CA GLN A 106 17.75 11.47 -10.04
C GLN A 106 18.73 12.05 -11.09
N GLY A 107 18.46 11.81 -12.38
CA GLY A 107 19.36 12.20 -13.48
C GLY A 107 20.68 11.43 -13.57
N THR A 108 20.95 10.48 -12.66
CA THR A 108 22.14 9.63 -12.69
C THR A 108 21.84 8.32 -13.42
N PRO A 109 22.63 7.91 -14.43
CA PRO A 109 22.44 6.64 -15.11
C PRO A 109 22.51 5.45 -14.15
N VAL A 110 21.62 4.46 -14.35
CA VAL A 110 21.62 3.21 -13.59
C VAL A 110 22.02 2.06 -14.50
N SER A 111 22.85 1.15 -14.00
CA SER A 111 23.31 -0.02 -14.77
C SER A 111 22.22 -1.09 -14.84
N ALA A 112 21.27 -0.92 -15.77
CA ALA A 112 20.25 -1.91 -16.08
C ALA A 112 20.02 -1.95 -17.60
N SER A 113 20.25 -3.12 -18.21
CA SER A 113 20.11 -3.31 -19.66
C SER A 113 18.67 -3.58 -20.11
N ASP A 114 17.83 -4.11 -19.21
CA ASP A 114 16.44 -4.48 -19.50
C ASP A 114 15.49 -3.93 -18.41
N ASN A 115 14.74 -4.77 -17.69
CA ASN A 115 13.95 -4.38 -16.53
C ASN A 115 14.82 -3.78 -15.42
N TYR A 116 14.25 -2.85 -14.65
CA TYR A 116 14.92 -2.27 -13.49
C TYR A 116 14.31 -2.80 -12.19
N ASN A 117 15.15 -3.46 -11.39
CA ASN A 117 14.79 -3.87 -10.04
C ASN A 117 15.15 -2.74 -9.07
N PHE A 118 14.13 -2.17 -8.45
CA PHE A 118 14.26 -1.16 -7.43
C PHE A 118 13.91 -1.78 -6.07
N GLN A 119 14.55 -1.30 -5.02
CA GLN A 119 14.21 -1.66 -3.66
C GLN A 119 14.28 -0.38 -2.84
N ALA A 120 13.17 -0.02 -2.18
CA ALA A 120 13.13 1.15 -1.31
C ALA A 120 14.03 0.88 -0.08
N PRO A 121 15.09 1.68 0.13
CA PRO A 121 15.96 1.53 1.28
C PRO A 121 15.42 2.35 2.47
N TYR A 122 15.36 1.78 3.67
CA TYR A 122 14.95 2.45 4.92
C TYR A 122 13.51 3.05 4.92
N GLY A 123 13.06 3.55 6.07
CA GLY A 123 11.63 3.75 6.36
C GLY A 123 11.01 5.09 6.08
N GLU A 124 11.81 6.13 5.88
CA GLU A 124 11.29 7.44 5.55
C GLU A 124 12.29 8.12 4.61
N GLY A 125 11.75 8.85 3.64
CA GLY A 125 12.52 9.45 2.55
C GLY A 125 11.82 9.31 1.21
N MET A 126 11.61 10.44 0.53
CA MET A 126 11.16 10.43 -0.86
C MET A 126 12.30 9.90 -1.74
N PHE A 127 12.16 8.68 -2.26
CA PHE A 127 13.12 8.15 -3.23
C PHE A 127 12.75 8.61 -4.62
N TYR A 128 13.76 8.96 -5.40
CA TYR A 128 13.55 9.20 -6.81
C TYR A 128 13.30 7.88 -7.52
N GLY A 129 12.11 7.81 -8.11
CA GLY A 129 11.66 6.77 -9.00
C GLY A 129 12.51 6.70 -10.26
N PRO A 130 12.46 5.56 -10.96
CA PRO A 130 13.22 5.39 -12.17
C PRO A 130 12.66 6.22 -13.32
N THR A 131 13.55 6.68 -14.18
CA THR A 131 13.21 7.37 -15.42
C THR A 131 13.85 6.61 -16.58
N LEU A 132 13.05 6.21 -17.57
CA LEU A 132 13.57 5.73 -18.85
C LEU A 132 13.95 6.93 -19.73
N ILE A 133 15.11 6.87 -20.37
CA ILE A 133 15.61 7.94 -21.24
C ILE A 133 16.06 7.35 -22.59
N GLN A 134 15.64 7.96 -23.70
CA GLN A 134 16.11 7.64 -25.05
C GLN A 134 16.26 8.91 -25.88
N GLY A 135 17.50 9.36 -26.09
CA GLY A 135 17.77 10.61 -26.77
C GLY A 135 17.23 11.79 -25.98
N THR A 136 16.31 12.55 -26.56
CA THR A 136 15.59 13.65 -25.91
C THR A 136 14.33 13.21 -25.18
N ASP A 137 13.88 11.98 -25.39
CA ASP A 137 12.66 11.47 -24.78
C ASP A 137 12.95 10.89 -23.39
N SER A 138 12.01 11.07 -22.47
CA SER A 138 12.06 10.44 -21.16
C SER A 138 10.67 10.05 -20.66
N PHE A 139 10.61 9.04 -19.79
CA PHE A 139 9.38 8.56 -19.17
C PHE A 139 9.60 8.22 -17.69
N CYS A 140 8.65 8.62 -16.84
CA CYS A 140 8.55 8.23 -15.43
C CYS A 140 7.08 8.01 -15.06
N LEU A 141 6.80 7.21 -14.01
CA LEU A 141 5.44 7.07 -13.47
C LEU A 141 4.99 8.38 -12.83
N GLY A 142 3.68 8.67 -12.92
CA GLY A 142 3.15 9.99 -12.59
C GLY A 142 3.21 10.96 -13.78
N SER A 143 2.95 10.42 -14.99
CA SER A 143 3.02 11.09 -16.30
C SER A 143 2.32 12.45 -16.45
N ASN A 144 1.66 12.96 -15.40
CA ASN A 144 1.01 14.27 -15.36
C ASN A 144 1.43 15.14 -14.16
N ASN A 145 2.63 14.95 -13.62
CA ASN A 145 3.39 16.08 -13.08
C ASN A 145 3.47 17.13 -14.20
N ILE A 146 2.68 18.19 -14.11
CA ILE A 146 2.31 19.14 -15.19
C ILE A 146 3.47 19.86 -15.88
N TYR A 147 4.70 19.48 -15.56
CA TYR A 147 5.94 20.14 -15.91
C TYR A 147 6.88 19.30 -16.76
N THR A 148 6.56 18.03 -17.08
CA THR A 148 7.57 17.12 -17.66
C THR A 148 7.10 16.24 -18.80
N LYS A 149 6.20 16.75 -19.65
CA LYS A 149 6.50 16.60 -21.08
C LYS A 149 7.53 17.68 -21.40
N LEU A 150 8.83 17.32 -21.39
CA LEU A 150 9.81 18.02 -22.21
C LEU A 150 9.39 17.81 -23.68
N LEU A 151 8.30 18.47 -24.05
CA LEU A 151 8.03 18.82 -25.41
C LEU A 151 9.16 19.77 -25.75
N ASP A 152 9.96 19.35 -26.72
CA ASP A 152 10.92 20.15 -27.46
C ASP A 152 10.56 21.66 -27.38
N ASN A 153 11.52 22.55 -27.15
CA ASN A 153 11.27 24.01 -27.11
C ASN A 153 10.50 24.52 -28.36
N ASN A 154 10.43 23.69 -29.41
CA ASN A 154 9.71 23.89 -30.66
C ASN A 154 8.30 23.26 -30.75
N ASP A 155 7.70 22.73 -29.68
CA ASP A 155 6.31 22.25 -29.75
C ASP A 155 5.34 23.41 -29.95
N SER A 156 4.63 23.36 -31.07
CA SER A 156 3.72 24.39 -31.56
C SER A 156 2.39 24.44 -30.81
N ARG A 157 2.14 23.49 -29.89
CA ARG A 157 0.91 23.43 -29.08
C ARG A 157 0.98 24.27 -27.79
N LEU A 158 2.16 24.74 -27.39
CA LEU A 158 2.36 25.52 -26.16
C LEU A 158 2.64 26.99 -26.47
N SER A 159 2.06 27.90 -25.68
CA SER A 159 2.37 29.33 -25.77
C SER A 159 3.74 29.64 -25.17
N ASP A 160 4.41 30.69 -25.65
CA ASP A 160 5.74 31.09 -25.15
C ASP A 160 5.72 31.50 -23.67
N ALA A 161 4.58 32.00 -23.17
CA ALA A 161 4.38 32.32 -21.76
C ALA A 161 4.38 31.05 -20.87
N LEU A 162 3.80 29.95 -21.37
CA LEU A 162 3.79 28.68 -20.66
C LEU A 162 5.20 28.05 -20.66
N LYS A 163 5.94 28.13 -21.77
CA LYS A 163 7.34 27.66 -21.86
C LYS A 163 8.27 28.36 -20.86
N ALA A 164 8.10 29.67 -20.67
CA ALA A 164 8.86 30.44 -19.69
C ALA A 164 8.58 30.03 -18.24
N GLN A 165 7.31 29.77 -17.90
CA GLN A 165 6.92 29.27 -16.57
C GLN A 165 7.45 27.86 -16.30
N LEU A 166 7.46 26.97 -17.30
CA LEU A 166 7.94 25.59 -17.16
C LEU A 166 9.46 25.48 -16.90
N THR A 167 10.25 26.47 -17.35
CA THR A 167 11.71 26.46 -17.21
C THR A 167 12.17 26.63 -15.74
N GLU A 168 11.42 27.41 -14.94
CA GLU A 168 11.71 27.66 -13.51
C GLU A 168 11.41 26.45 -12.60
N ILE A 169 10.64 25.46 -13.10
CA ILE A 169 10.05 24.39 -12.29
C ILE A 169 10.70 23.02 -12.62
N SER A 170 11.75 23.03 -13.44
CA SER A 170 12.45 21.87 -14.00
C SER A 170 13.31 21.04 -13.03
N SER A 171 13.53 21.50 -11.79
CA SER A 171 14.46 20.84 -10.86
C SER A 171 13.90 19.65 -10.05
N PRO A 172 12.60 19.57 -9.67
CA PRO A 172 12.08 18.44 -8.89
C PRO A 172 11.04 17.55 -9.62
N LEU A 173 10.56 17.94 -10.80
CA LEU A 173 9.32 17.40 -11.39
C LEU A 173 9.47 16.19 -12.33
N HIS A 174 10.71 15.79 -12.58
CA HIS A 174 11.04 14.64 -13.41
C HIS A 174 11.12 13.34 -12.62
N TRP A 175 10.90 13.43 -11.31
CA TRP A 175 11.31 12.41 -10.38
C TRP A 175 10.05 11.91 -9.68
N GLY A 176 9.32 10.98 -10.32
CA GLY A 176 8.26 10.24 -9.63
C GLY A 176 8.80 9.78 -8.29
N VAL A 177 8.09 9.99 -7.19
CA VAL A 177 8.62 9.70 -5.86
C VAL A 177 8.12 8.33 -5.43
N MET A 178 8.97 7.59 -4.73
CA MET A 178 8.65 6.25 -4.25
C MET A 178 9.11 6.12 -2.80
N GLY A 179 8.48 5.25 -2.04
CA GLY A 179 8.91 4.92 -0.69
C GLY A 179 7.80 4.27 0.12
N PRO A 180 8.12 3.61 1.23
CA PRO A 180 7.11 3.37 2.25
C PRO A 180 6.68 4.73 2.82
N ASP A 181 5.42 4.81 3.22
CA ASP A 181 4.90 5.90 4.04
C ASP A 181 4.24 5.26 5.26
N SER A 182 3.98 6.09 6.25
CA SER A 182 2.87 5.91 7.17
C SER A 182 1.56 5.59 6.43
N THR A 183 0.50 5.30 7.17
CA THR A 183 -0.78 4.96 6.54
C THR A 183 -1.24 6.12 5.65
N ALA A 184 -1.54 5.82 4.39
CA ALA A 184 -1.98 6.78 3.39
C ALA A 184 -3.13 6.20 2.55
N LEU A 185 -3.85 7.07 1.80
CA LEU A 185 -4.86 6.61 0.86
C LEU A 185 -4.18 6.06 -0.40
N LEU A 186 -4.25 4.75 -0.60
CA LEU A 186 -3.63 4.01 -1.69
C LEU A 186 -4.67 3.65 -2.77
N TYR A 187 -4.45 4.13 -3.98
CA TYR A 187 -5.28 3.87 -5.17
C TYR A 187 -4.56 2.95 -6.17
N ALA A 188 -5.34 2.20 -6.95
CA ALA A 188 -4.82 1.37 -8.04
C ALA A 188 -4.23 2.20 -9.20
N CYS A 189 -4.64 3.45 -9.34
CA CYS A 189 -4.18 4.40 -10.36
C CYS A 189 -3.95 5.78 -9.77
N ASP A 190 -3.22 6.62 -10.50
CA ASP A 190 -2.79 7.93 -10.03
C ASP A 190 -3.96 8.93 -9.83
N ASP A 191 -4.21 9.38 -8.59
CA ASP A 191 -5.20 10.42 -8.30
C ASP A 191 -4.68 11.85 -8.58
N HIS A 192 -3.36 12.04 -8.65
CA HIS A 192 -2.72 13.34 -8.87
C HIS A 192 -2.64 13.71 -10.36
N GLY A 193 -3.08 12.83 -11.25
CA GLY A 193 -3.07 13.08 -12.68
C GLY A 193 -3.85 14.35 -13.05
N SER A 194 -3.40 15.04 -14.11
CA SER A 194 -4.22 16.05 -14.77
C SER A 194 -4.25 15.82 -16.26
N PHE A 195 -5.37 16.13 -16.92
CA PHE A 195 -5.49 16.00 -18.38
C PHE A 195 -6.03 17.30 -18.98
N ILE A 196 -5.64 17.57 -20.22
CA ILE A 196 -6.08 18.78 -20.94
C ILE A 196 -7.28 18.42 -21.82
N TYR A 197 -8.38 19.12 -21.63
CA TYR A 197 -9.56 19.05 -22.49
C TYR A 197 -9.94 20.45 -22.96
N ASN A 198 -10.01 20.64 -24.27
CA ASN A 198 -10.28 21.94 -24.91
C ASN A 198 -9.42 23.10 -24.38
N GLY A 199 -8.15 22.84 -24.07
CA GLY A 199 -7.21 23.84 -23.57
C GLY A 199 -7.33 24.17 -22.07
N THR A 200 -8.21 23.49 -21.33
CA THR A 200 -8.32 23.58 -19.87
C THR A 200 -7.74 22.33 -19.23
N THR A 201 -6.93 22.51 -18.18
CA THR A 201 -6.35 21.42 -17.39
C THR A 201 -7.34 20.99 -16.30
N TYR A 202 -7.59 19.69 -16.19
CA TYR A 202 -8.48 19.09 -15.20
C TYR A 202 -7.72 18.11 -14.32
N THR A 203 -8.14 17.92 -13.07
CA THR A 203 -7.68 16.78 -12.24
C THR A 203 -8.17 15.45 -12.81
N ASN A 204 -7.54 14.34 -12.45
CA ASN A 204 -7.85 13.00 -12.97
C ASN A 204 -9.25 12.47 -12.57
N GLY A 205 -9.96 13.18 -11.70
CA GLY A 205 -11.31 12.87 -11.24
C GLY A 205 -12.41 13.14 -12.25
N ALA A 206 -13.33 12.19 -12.37
CA ALA A 206 -14.59 12.26 -13.12
C ALA A 206 -15.78 11.98 -12.19
N ALA A 207 -16.91 12.65 -12.37
CA ALA A 207 -18.01 12.61 -11.40
C ALA A 207 -19.35 12.07 -11.91
N PHE A 208 -19.65 12.20 -13.21
CA PHE A 208 -21.01 12.00 -13.73
C PHE A 208 -21.14 10.86 -14.74
N GLY A 209 -22.15 10.02 -14.52
CA GLY A 209 -22.41 8.82 -15.32
C GLY A 209 -23.76 8.82 -16.03
N PHE A 210 -24.15 7.61 -16.43
CA PHE A 210 -25.32 7.32 -17.26
C PHE A 210 -26.55 6.88 -16.45
N LEU A 211 -26.40 6.62 -15.16
CA LEU A 211 -27.52 6.27 -14.28
C LEU A 211 -28.51 7.44 -14.20
N ASP A 212 -29.77 7.13 -13.93
CA ASP A 212 -30.83 8.12 -13.71
C ASP A 212 -30.53 9.09 -12.56
N SER A 213 -29.78 8.63 -11.54
CA SER A 213 -29.22 9.42 -10.44
C SER A 213 -28.06 10.33 -10.84
N HIS A 214 -27.56 10.18 -12.07
CA HIS A 214 -26.37 10.85 -12.63
C HIS A 214 -25.03 10.50 -11.98
N TYR A 215 -25.00 9.60 -10.99
CA TYR A 215 -23.74 9.12 -10.43
C TYR A 215 -22.91 8.36 -11.47
N LEU A 216 -21.59 8.49 -11.39
CA LEU A 216 -20.67 7.73 -12.23
C LEU A 216 -20.71 6.25 -11.85
N PHE A 217 -20.30 5.92 -10.63
CA PHE A 217 -20.40 4.58 -10.05
C PHE A 217 -21.30 4.66 -8.81
N GLY A 218 -22.56 4.22 -8.84
CA GLY A 218 -23.39 4.43 -7.64
C GLY A 218 -24.78 3.84 -7.67
N SER A 219 -25.60 4.26 -6.71
CA SER A 219 -27.03 3.95 -6.65
C SER A 219 -27.77 4.55 -7.83
N GLY A 220 -28.72 3.83 -8.40
CA GLY A 220 -29.53 4.28 -9.52
C GLY A 220 -29.79 3.18 -10.55
N SER A 221 -30.47 3.55 -11.62
CA SER A 221 -30.92 2.64 -12.65
C SER A 221 -30.65 3.14 -14.07
N VAL A 222 -30.62 2.20 -15.01
CA VAL A 222 -30.65 2.46 -16.44
C VAL A 222 -31.70 1.57 -17.10
N GLU A 223 -32.41 2.09 -18.10
CA GLU A 223 -33.23 1.28 -18.99
C GLU A 223 -32.48 0.93 -20.26
N GLU A 224 -32.46 -0.36 -20.62
CA GLU A 224 -31.93 -0.83 -21.89
C GLU A 224 -32.80 -1.94 -22.46
N LYS A 225 -33.21 -1.80 -23.74
CA LYS A 225 -34.03 -2.79 -24.47
C LYS A 225 -35.30 -3.20 -23.71
N GLY A 226 -35.94 -2.25 -23.04
CA GLY A 226 -37.19 -2.47 -22.28
C GLY A 226 -37.01 -3.22 -20.95
N LYS A 227 -35.77 -3.34 -20.46
CA LYS A 227 -35.47 -3.83 -19.10
C LYS A 227 -34.81 -2.74 -18.27
N THR A 228 -35.21 -2.64 -17.01
CA THR A 228 -34.55 -1.80 -16.01
C THR A 228 -33.44 -2.60 -15.35
N TYR A 229 -32.25 -2.00 -15.28
CA TYR A 229 -31.08 -2.51 -14.57
C TYR A 229 -30.77 -1.57 -13.42
N THR A 230 -30.88 -2.04 -12.18
CA THR A 230 -30.59 -1.28 -10.96
C THR A 230 -29.21 -1.64 -10.46
N SER A 231 -28.35 -0.64 -10.29
CA SER A 231 -27.02 -0.81 -9.70
C SER A 231 -27.15 -1.24 -8.24
N TYR A 232 -26.49 -2.34 -7.88
CA TYR A 232 -26.43 -2.83 -6.50
C TYR A 232 -25.01 -2.88 -5.93
N ALA A 233 -23.99 -3.01 -6.79
CA ALA A 233 -22.60 -3.03 -6.36
C ALA A 233 -21.63 -2.41 -7.39
N ILE A 234 -20.51 -1.90 -6.90
CA ILE A 234 -19.38 -1.40 -7.68
C ILE A 234 -18.15 -2.23 -7.35
N GLU A 235 -17.38 -2.59 -8.37
CA GLU A 235 -16.15 -3.39 -8.25
C GLU A 235 -14.94 -2.62 -8.78
N GLN A 236 -13.83 -2.66 -8.04
CA GLN A 236 -12.52 -2.22 -8.48
C GLN A 236 -11.47 -3.29 -8.19
N TYR A 237 -10.80 -3.74 -9.24
CA TYR A 237 -9.60 -4.57 -9.11
C TYR A 237 -8.42 -3.71 -8.62
N MET A 238 -7.74 -4.17 -7.58
CA MET A 238 -6.69 -3.39 -6.91
C MET A 238 -5.28 -3.82 -7.30
N GLY A 239 -5.10 -5.03 -7.85
CA GLY A 239 -3.78 -5.56 -8.17
C GLY A 239 -3.42 -6.79 -7.36
N LYS A 240 -2.13 -7.13 -7.40
CA LYS A 240 -1.51 -8.17 -6.57
C LYS A 240 -0.51 -7.51 -5.62
N THR A 241 -0.60 -7.82 -4.33
CA THR A 241 0.37 -7.36 -3.33
C THR A 241 1.69 -8.10 -3.47
N THR A 242 2.83 -7.44 -3.24
CA THR A 242 4.16 -8.09 -3.25
C THR A 242 4.72 -8.32 -1.85
N ALA A 243 4.17 -7.63 -0.84
CA ALA A 243 4.40 -7.85 0.59
C ALA A 243 3.06 -7.78 1.34
N PRO A 244 2.98 -8.16 2.63
CA PRO A 244 1.78 -7.97 3.42
C PRO A 244 1.40 -6.50 3.48
N LEU A 245 0.13 -6.17 3.21
CA LEU A 245 -0.39 -4.81 3.23
C LEU A 245 -1.30 -4.65 4.45
N TYR A 246 -0.91 -3.77 5.38
CA TYR A 246 -1.71 -3.40 6.53
C TYR A 246 -2.75 -2.37 6.11
N VAL A 247 -4.02 -2.61 6.42
CA VAL A 247 -5.16 -1.77 6.01
C VAL A 247 -6.00 -1.43 7.22
N GLU A 248 -6.19 -0.13 7.46
CA GLU A 248 -7.04 0.37 8.56
C GLU A 248 -8.51 0.42 8.15
N ASN A 249 -8.77 0.90 6.93
CA ASN A 249 -10.11 1.10 6.40
C ASN A 249 -10.07 1.26 4.86
N ILE A 250 -11.25 1.23 4.25
CA ILE A 250 -11.45 1.55 2.83
C ILE A 250 -12.16 2.89 2.75
N VAL A 251 -11.70 3.76 1.87
CA VAL A 251 -12.26 5.09 1.66
C VAL A 251 -12.75 5.21 0.23
N THR A 252 -13.96 5.71 0.05
CA THR A 252 -14.44 6.12 -1.27
C THR A 252 -14.67 7.62 -1.28
N GLU A 253 -14.12 8.30 -2.29
CA GLU A 253 -14.52 9.68 -2.56
C GLU A 253 -15.72 9.68 -3.49
N GLY A 254 -16.71 10.49 -3.16
CA GLY A 254 -17.94 10.49 -3.93
C GLY A 254 -18.87 11.64 -3.62
N ARG A 255 -20.09 11.49 -4.11
CA ARG A 255 -21.12 12.51 -4.15
C ARG A 255 -22.48 11.95 -3.79
N THR A 256 -23.33 12.81 -3.26
CA THR A 256 -24.75 12.55 -3.08
C THR A 256 -25.56 13.74 -3.58
N SER A 257 -26.80 13.51 -4.01
CA SER A 257 -27.77 14.56 -4.32
C SER A 257 -28.65 14.89 -3.11
N VAL A 258 -28.44 14.22 -1.98
CA VAL A 258 -29.21 14.37 -0.75
C VAL A 258 -28.43 15.23 0.25
N ALA A 259 -28.97 16.41 0.57
CA ALA A 259 -28.34 17.34 1.51
C ALA A 259 -28.12 16.78 2.93
N ALA A 260 -28.91 15.79 3.33
CA ALA A 260 -28.76 15.12 4.61
C ALA A 260 -27.61 14.10 4.66
N GLY A 261 -26.97 13.83 3.52
CA GLY A 261 -25.89 12.86 3.38
C GLY A 261 -26.26 11.62 2.56
N PRO A 262 -25.27 10.77 2.24
CA PRO A 262 -25.43 9.64 1.32
C PRO A 262 -26.21 8.46 1.90
N LEU A 263 -26.31 8.37 3.23
CA LEU A 263 -26.93 7.26 3.95
C LEU A 263 -27.90 7.80 5.00
N THR A 264 -29.15 7.33 4.97
CA THR A 264 -30.10 7.61 6.04
C THR A 264 -29.78 6.79 7.29
N LYS A 265 -30.33 7.18 8.46
CA LYS A 265 -30.11 6.46 9.72
C LYS A 265 -30.57 5.00 9.60
N GLY A 266 -29.65 4.06 9.85
CA GLY A 266 -29.90 2.62 9.76
C GLY A 266 -29.60 2.01 8.39
N ALA A 267 -29.32 2.82 7.36
CA ALA A 267 -28.77 2.33 6.11
C ALA A 267 -27.29 1.96 6.28
N THR A 268 -26.86 0.91 5.57
CA THR A 268 -25.49 0.40 5.64
C THR A 268 -25.04 -0.05 4.27
N LEU A 269 -23.87 0.42 3.86
CA LEU A 269 -23.13 -0.11 2.72
C LEU A 269 -22.04 -1.05 3.23
N THR A 270 -21.70 -2.05 2.41
CA THR A 270 -20.70 -3.05 2.75
C THR A 270 -19.59 -3.00 1.70
N ALA A 271 -18.34 -2.99 2.14
CA ALA A 271 -17.18 -3.19 1.28
C ALA A 271 -16.60 -4.58 1.54
N TYR A 272 -16.54 -5.41 0.52
CA TYR A 272 -15.87 -6.71 0.57
C TYR A 272 -14.48 -6.58 -0.04
N VAL A 273 -13.47 -7.02 0.70
CA VAL A 273 -12.14 -7.33 0.15
C VAL A 273 -12.16 -8.79 -0.22
N CYS A 274 -11.97 -9.11 -1.49
CA CYS A 274 -12.11 -10.47 -1.98
C CYS A 274 -10.94 -10.85 -2.88
N GLY A 275 -10.66 -12.16 -2.94
CA GLY A 275 -9.82 -12.70 -3.99
C GLY A 275 -10.42 -12.44 -5.38
N VAL A 276 -9.69 -12.80 -6.42
CA VAL A 276 -10.18 -12.67 -7.79
C VAL A 276 -9.98 -13.95 -8.58
N THR A 277 -10.79 -14.13 -9.62
CA THR A 277 -10.64 -15.20 -10.61
C THR A 277 -10.41 -14.60 -12.00
N PRO A 278 -9.62 -15.26 -12.87
CA PRO A 278 -9.50 -14.81 -14.26
C PRO A 278 -10.87 -14.77 -14.93
N ASN A 279 -11.18 -13.66 -15.59
CA ASN A 279 -12.45 -13.51 -16.28
C ASN A 279 -12.54 -14.52 -17.44
N ALA A 280 -13.63 -15.28 -17.49
CA ALA A 280 -13.79 -16.35 -18.46
C ALA A 280 -13.83 -15.88 -19.93
N LYS A 281 -14.13 -14.60 -20.19
CA LYS A 281 -14.22 -14.00 -21.53
C LYS A 281 -12.96 -13.24 -21.91
N ASP A 282 -12.19 -12.75 -20.95
CA ASP A 282 -10.91 -12.11 -21.16
C ASP A 282 -9.91 -12.51 -20.06
N PRO A 283 -8.99 -13.46 -20.32
CA PRO A 283 -8.05 -13.95 -19.32
C PRO A 283 -6.99 -12.92 -18.90
N THR A 284 -6.99 -11.72 -19.51
CA THR A 284 -6.16 -10.59 -19.08
C THR A 284 -6.86 -9.67 -18.06
N SER A 285 -8.13 -9.95 -17.77
CA SER A 285 -8.94 -9.28 -16.75
C SER A 285 -9.36 -10.26 -15.65
N PHE A 286 -9.82 -9.73 -14.53
CA PHE A 286 -10.16 -10.50 -13.34
C PHE A 286 -11.52 -10.06 -12.80
N ASP A 287 -12.31 -11.02 -12.36
CA ASP A 287 -13.59 -10.80 -11.69
C ASP A 287 -13.41 -11.05 -10.18
N ALA A 288 -14.05 -10.23 -9.35
CA ALA A 288 -14.15 -10.46 -7.91
C ALA A 288 -14.72 -11.84 -7.58
N ASP A 289 -14.07 -12.54 -6.64
CA ASP A 289 -14.50 -13.84 -6.13
C ASP A 289 -15.20 -13.65 -4.77
N LEU A 290 -16.51 -13.38 -4.82
CA LEU A 290 -17.32 -13.19 -3.62
C LEU A 290 -17.50 -14.47 -2.78
N ASP A 291 -17.08 -15.64 -3.27
CA ASP A 291 -16.98 -16.86 -2.46
C ASP A 291 -15.67 -16.92 -1.65
N ASN A 292 -14.69 -16.08 -2.00
CA ASN A 292 -13.39 -15.95 -1.34
C ASN A 292 -13.19 -14.53 -0.77
N VAL A 293 -14.03 -14.18 0.20
CA VAL A 293 -13.93 -12.92 0.95
C VAL A 293 -12.78 -13.00 1.95
N LEU A 294 -11.83 -12.07 1.83
CA LEU A 294 -10.70 -11.90 2.74
C LEU A 294 -11.13 -11.13 4.00
N ASP A 295 -11.83 -10.01 3.80
CA ASP A 295 -12.36 -9.17 4.87
C ASP A 295 -13.66 -8.47 4.46
N THR A 296 -14.46 -8.08 5.45
CA THR A 296 -15.72 -7.36 5.27
C THR A 296 -15.74 -6.12 6.15
N LEU A 297 -16.05 -4.98 5.52
CA LEU A 297 -16.09 -3.67 6.16
C LEU A 297 -17.45 -3.03 5.91
N THR A 298 -17.88 -2.14 6.80
CA THR A 298 -19.19 -1.48 6.69
C THR A 298 -19.07 0.01 6.90
N ALA A 299 -19.93 0.76 6.21
CA ALA A 299 -20.12 2.18 6.41
C ALA A 299 -21.60 2.48 6.70
N THR A 300 -21.83 3.35 7.67
CA THR A 300 -23.13 3.86 8.09
C THR A 300 -23.17 5.38 7.96
N ALA A 301 -24.29 6.01 8.29
CA ALA A 301 -24.42 7.47 8.23
C ALA A 301 -23.37 8.24 9.06
N SER A 302 -22.85 7.67 10.15
CA SER A 302 -21.80 8.31 10.95
C SER A 302 -20.41 8.23 10.33
N ASP A 303 -20.21 7.37 9.35
CA ASP A 303 -18.94 7.20 8.64
C ASP A 303 -18.85 8.04 7.35
N ALA A 304 -19.87 8.89 7.10
CA ALA A 304 -19.92 9.83 5.99
C ALA A 304 -19.32 11.18 6.40
N LEU A 305 -18.23 11.57 5.75
CA LEU A 305 -17.45 12.77 6.06
C LEU A 305 -17.61 13.82 4.96
N ASP A 306 -17.67 15.09 5.36
CA ASP A 306 -17.58 16.29 4.49
C ASP A 306 -18.69 16.54 3.44
N PHE A 307 -19.80 15.80 3.46
CA PHE A 307 -20.99 16.02 2.60
C PHE A 307 -21.82 17.29 2.90
N GLN A 308 -21.21 18.35 3.46
CA GLN A 308 -21.92 19.54 3.91
C GLN A 308 -21.95 20.67 2.88
N THR A 309 -21.02 20.66 1.92
CA THR A 309 -20.88 21.75 0.93
C THR A 309 -21.50 21.34 -0.40
N ALA A 310 -22.42 22.18 -0.88
CA ALA A 310 -23.03 22.00 -2.19
C ALA A 310 -22.03 22.32 -3.31
N ASP A 311 -21.86 21.38 -4.24
CA ASP A 311 -21.18 21.52 -5.52
C ASP A 311 -22.22 21.64 -6.65
N ASN A 312 -22.18 22.76 -7.36
CA ASN A 312 -23.06 23.06 -8.49
C ASN A 312 -22.36 22.64 -9.79
N GLY A 313 -22.24 21.33 -10.00
CA GLY A 313 -21.54 20.72 -11.13
C GLY A 313 -22.32 20.68 -12.45
N GLY A 314 -23.36 21.50 -12.62
CA GLY A 314 -24.24 21.51 -13.80
C GLY A 314 -25.72 21.58 -13.42
N ASP A 315 -26.56 20.71 -14.02
CA ASP A 315 -28.02 20.68 -13.83
C ASP A 315 -28.48 20.08 -12.49
N ILE A 316 -27.54 19.59 -11.67
CA ILE A 316 -27.80 18.95 -10.38
C ILE A 316 -26.92 19.54 -9.30
N VAL A 317 -27.53 19.77 -8.14
CA VAL A 317 -26.81 20.10 -6.91
C VAL A 317 -26.38 18.79 -6.28
N THR A 318 -25.08 18.67 -6.01
CA THR A 318 -24.51 17.53 -5.31
C THR A 318 -23.74 17.98 -4.08
N TYR A 319 -23.46 17.06 -3.18
CA TYR A 319 -22.62 17.25 -2.01
C TYR A 319 -21.48 16.25 -2.13
N THR A 320 -20.24 16.71 -2.01
CA THR A 320 -19.05 15.87 -2.17
C THR A 320 -18.48 15.53 -0.81
N GLY A 321 -17.91 14.34 -0.66
CA GLY A 321 -17.32 13.90 0.59
C GLY A 321 -16.72 12.51 0.49
N HIS A 322 -16.39 11.96 1.65
CA HIS A 322 -15.79 10.64 1.79
C HIS A 322 -16.72 9.70 2.55
N LEU A 323 -16.79 8.44 2.12
CA LEU A 323 -17.41 7.39 2.90
C LEU A 323 -16.32 6.42 3.38
N VAL A 324 -16.23 6.22 4.70
CA VAL A 324 -15.23 5.38 5.34
C VAL A 324 -15.85 4.04 5.72
N PHE A 325 -15.30 2.96 5.18
CA PHE A 325 -15.69 1.59 5.50
C PHE A 325 -14.67 1.02 6.47
N SER A 326 -15.12 0.65 7.66
CA SER A 326 -14.26 0.07 8.69
C SER A 326 -14.70 -1.34 9.04
N LYS A 327 -13.75 -2.18 9.46
CA LYS A 327 -14.04 -3.49 10.05
C LYS A 327 -14.49 -3.28 11.49
N LYS A 328 -15.81 -3.26 11.69
CA LYS A 328 -16.42 -3.04 13.00
C LYS A 328 -16.24 -4.30 13.86
N THR A 329 -15.78 -4.10 15.09
CA THR A 329 -15.60 -5.15 16.10
C THR A 329 -16.14 -4.66 17.44
N VAL A 330 -16.16 -5.53 18.45
CA VAL A 330 -16.64 -5.19 19.79
C VAL A 330 -15.53 -5.50 20.78
N ASP A 331 -15.14 -4.49 21.57
CA ASP A 331 -14.13 -4.66 22.61
C ASP A 331 -14.64 -5.50 23.79
N GLU A 332 -13.75 -5.79 24.75
CA GLU A 332 -14.09 -6.58 25.95
C GLU A 332 -15.17 -5.94 26.85
N PHE A 333 -15.49 -4.66 26.63
CA PHE A 333 -16.50 -3.90 27.37
C PHE A 333 -17.85 -3.80 26.63
N GLY A 334 -17.96 -4.37 25.42
CA GLY A 334 -19.17 -4.30 24.61
C GLY A 334 -19.28 -3.01 23.79
N THR A 335 -18.22 -2.22 23.67
CA THR A 335 -18.18 -1.00 22.86
C THR A 335 -17.81 -1.37 21.43
N GLU A 336 -18.56 -0.84 20.46
CA GLU A 336 -18.17 -0.96 19.06
C GLU A 336 -16.89 -0.17 18.81
N THR A 337 -15.90 -0.85 18.24
CA THR A 337 -14.61 -0.30 17.83
C THR A 337 -14.31 -0.72 16.40
N THR A 338 -13.12 -0.38 15.92
CA THR A 338 -12.62 -0.78 14.61
C THR A 338 -11.28 -1.47 14.78
N GLU A 339 -11.05 -2.52 13.99
CA GLU A 339 -9.73 -3.17 13.91
C GLU A 339 -9.20 -3.13 12.47
N PRO A 340 -7.88 -3.05 12.29
CA PRO A 340 -7.26 -3.19 10.98
C PRO A 340 -7.28 -4.64 10.51
N PHE A 341 -6.87 -4.87 9.26
CA PHE A 341 -6.64 -6.19 8.70
C PHE A 341 -5.40 -6.20 7.81
N ILE A 342 -4.90 -7.40 7.48
CA ILE A 342 -3.71 -7.58 6.65
C ILE A 342 -4.08 -8.36 5.41
N ILE A 343 -3.84 -7.77 4.24
CA ILE A 343 -3.86 -8.51 2.98
C ILE A 343 -2.52 -9.23 2.84
N PRO A 344 -2.47 -10.57 2.78
CA PRO A 344 -1.20 -11.30 2.72
C PRO A 344 -0.38 -10.96 1.47
N ALA A 345 0.93 -11.15 1.53
CA ALA A 345 1.78 -11.03 0.34
C ALA A 345 1.33 -11.97 -0.78
N ASN A 346 1.59 -11.57 -2.03
CA ASN A 346 1.22 -12.32 -3.23
C ASN A 346 -0.29 -12.55 -3.41
N THR A 347 -1.13 -11.75 -2.76
CA THR A 347 -2.58 -11.85 -2.85
C THR A 347 -3.08 -10.93 -3.93
N GLN A 348 -3.81 -11.49 -4.89
CA GLN A 348 -4.50 -10.74 -5.91
C GLN A 348 -5.94 -10.48 -5.47
N PHE A 349 -6.38 -9.23 -5.48
CA PHE A 349 -7.64 -8.85 -4.83
C PHE A 349 -8.40 -7.72 -5.53
N ALA A 350 -9.70 -7.65 -5.21
CA ALA A 350 -10.60 -6.59 -5.61
C ALA A 350 -11.40 -6.09 -4.40
N ILE A 351 -11.94 -4.87 -4.53
CA ILE A 351 -12.87 -4.28 -3.57
C ILE A 351 -14.25 -4.21 -4.24
N VAL A 352 -15.26 -4.71 -3.56
CA VAL A 352 -16.67 -4.64 -3.99
C VAL A 352 -17.47 -3.83 -2.98
N VAL A 353 -17.99 -2.69 -3.38
CA VAL A 353 -18.92 -1.87 -2.58
C VAL A 353 -20.35 -2.26 -2.94
N ASP A 354 -21.06 -2.88 -2.00
CA ASP A 354 -22.38 -3.49 -2.16
C ASP A 354 -23.48 -2.78 -1.33
N GLY A 355 -24.72 -2.92 -1.79
CA GLY A 355 -25.92 -2.40 -1.14
C GLY A 355 -26.39 -1.05 -1.67
N LEU A 356 -25.96 -0.66 -2.88
CA LEU A 356 -26.33 0.61 -3.52
C LEU A 356 -27.79 0.68 -3.95
N ASP A 357 -28.49 -0.45 -3.95
CA ASP A 357 -29.90 -0.62 -4.26
C ASP A 357 -30.80 -0.67 -3.02
N LYS A 358 -30.23 -0.52 -1.81
CA LYS A 358 -30.97 -0.56 -0.55
C LYS A 358 -31.70 0.75 -0.28
N ASP A 359 -32.85 0.65 0.39
CA ASP A 359 -33.60 1.81 0.84
C ASP A 359 -32.75 2.72 1.72
N GLY A 360 -32.83 4.02 1.47
CA GLY A 360 -32.09 5.01 2.24
C GLY A 360 -30.62 5.20 1.87
N VAL A 361 -30.19 4.63 0.73
CA VAL A 361 -28.87 4.87 0.12
C VAL A 361 -29.01 5.78 -1.10
N SER A 362 -28.20 6.84 -1.15
CA SER A 362 -28.06 7.73 -2.30
C SER A 362 -26.60 8.16 -2.40
N TYR A 363 -25.78 7.35 -3.07
CA TYR A 363 -24.35 7.56 -3.13
C TYR A 363 -23.77 7.21 -4.50
N GLY A 364 -22.90 8.10 -4.98
CA GLY A 364 -22.07 7.88 -6.16
C GLY A 364 -20.61 8.01 -5.80
N ILE A 365 -19.80 7.04 -6.18
CA ILE A 365 -18.35 7.05 -6.13
C ILE A 365 -17.84 7.76 -7.39
N ASP A 366 -16.91 8.69 -7.20
CA ASP A 366 -16.22 9.36 -8.31
C ASP A 366 -15.30 8.36 -9.04
N GLY A 367 -14.81 8.73 -10.22
CA GLY A 367 -13.94 7.89 -11.03
C GLY A 367 -12.58 8.51 -11.26
N LEU A 368 -11.59 7.67 -11.48
CA LEU A 368 -10.24 8.06 -11.88
C LEU A 368 -10.02 7.67 -13.34
N ARG A 369 -9.63 8.64 -14.17
CA ARG A 369 -9.24 8.34 -15.55
C ARG A 369 -7.91 7.59 -15.57
N LEU A 370 -7.88 6.44 -16.22
CA LEU A 370 -6.66 5.63 -16.28
C LEU A 370 -5.71 6.21 -17.32
N ASN A 371 -4.43 6.37 -16.95
CA ASN A 371 -3.41 6.71 -17.92
C ASN A 371 -3.02 5.47 -18.70
N ASP A 372 -3.13 5.54 -20.03
CA ASP A 372 -2.99 4.34 -20.87
C ASP A 372 -1.63 3.64 -20.77
N ASP A 373 -0.55 4.37 -20.48
CA ASP A 373 0.79 3.78 -20.40
C ASP A 373 1.17 3.37 -18.97
N ALA A 374 1.00 4.27 -18.01
CA ALA A 374 1.37 4.01 -16.60
C ALA A 374 0.42 3.00 -15.95
N ASP A 375 -0.88 3.12 -16.24
CA ASP A 375 -1.94 2.31 -15.64
C ASP A 375 -2.40 1.18 -16.58
N ALA A 376 -1.55 0.71 -17.50
CA ALA A 376 -1.92 -0.36 -18.44
C ALA A 376 -2.32 -1.67 -17.73
N ASN A 377 -1.85 -1.89 -16.49
CA ASN A 377 -2.17 -3.04 -15.67
C ASN A 377 -3.42 -2.84 -14.78
N VAL A 378 -4.00 -1.63 -14.78
CA VAL A 378 -5.18 -1.30 -13.99
C VAL A 378 -6.44 -1.58 -14.80
N GLN A 379 -7.38 -2.31 -14.21
CA GLN A 379 -8.67 -2.58 -14.82
C GLN A 379 -9.66 -1.44 -14.59
N ASN A 380 -10.65 -1.35 -15.46
CA ASN A 380 -11.78 -0.45 -15.24
C ASN A 380 -12.53 -0.82 -13.96
N GLY A 381 -13.20 0.17 -13.39
CA GLY A 381 -14.29 -0.04 -12.45
C GLY A 381 -15.50 -0.63 -13.18
N TYR A 382 -16.21 -1.50 -12.47
CA TYR A 382 -17.39 -2.19 -13.00
C TYR A 382 -18.62 -1.92 -12.14
N ILE A 383 -19.78 -1.88 -12.80
CA ILE A 383 -21.07 -1.74 -12.15
C ILE A 383 -21.81 -3.08 -12.28
N SER A 384 -22.19 -3.63 -11.14
CA SER A 384 -23.03 -4.81 -11.02
C SER A 384 -24.49 -4.39 -10.85
N VAL A 385 -25.39 -5.06 -11.58
CA VAL A 385 -26.80 -4.67 -11.66
C VAL A 385 -27.75 -5.83 -11.44
N LYS A 386 -28.93 -5.53 -10.91
CA LYS A 386 -30.05 -6.46 -10.80
C LYS A 386 -31.16 -6.02 -11.76
N THR A 387 -31.85 -6.98 -12.36
CA THR A 387 -33.08 -6.70 -13.12
C THR A 387 -34.32 -6.78 -12.24
N SER A 388 -35.44 -6.26 -12.73
CA SER A 388 -36.73 -6.27 -12.01
C SER A 388 -37.25 -7.66 -11.65
N ASP A 389 -36.79 -8.70 -12.35
CA ASP A 389 -37.09 -10.11 -12.04
C ASP A 389 -36.17 -10.72 -10.96
N GLY A 390 -35.24 -9.93 -10.39
CA GLY A 390 -34.29 -10.35 -9.37
C GLY A 390 -33.02 -11.02 -9.90
N THR A 391 -32.80 -11.07 -11.22
CA THR A 391 -31.57 -11.64 -11.78
C THR A 391 -30.39 -10.70 -11.54
N HIS A 392 -29.31 -11.22 -10.93
CA HIS A 392 -28.05 -10.49 -10.73
C HIS A 392 -27.11 -10.68 -11.92
N TYR A 393 -26.52 -9.56 -12.35
CA TYR A 393 -25.43 -9.51 -13.32
C TYR A 393 -24.25 -8.82 -12.67
N HIS A 394 -23.22 -9.60 -12.34
CA HIS A 394 -21.93 -9.08 -11.90
C HIS A 394 -21.17 -8.48 -13.09
N ASN A 395 -20.43 -7.40 -12.86
CA ASN A 395 -19.61 -6.71 -13.86
C ASN A 395 -20.37 -6.49 -15.18
N ALA A 396 -21.58 -5.93 -15.08
CA ALA A 396 -22.50 -5.82 -16.21
C ALA A 396 -22.14 -4.64 -17.14
N PHE A 397 -21.74 -3.52 -16.53
CA PHE A 397 -21.44 -2.28 -17.23
C PHE A 397 -20.06 -1.75 -16.86
N THR A 398 -19.43 -1.11 -17.83
CA THR A 398 -18.24 -0.27 -17.68
C THR A 398 -18.35 0.92 -18.65
N PHE A 399 -17.33 1.76 -18.74
CA PHE A 399 -17.35 2.97 -19.55
C PHE A 399 -16.60 2.81 -20.87
N SER A 400 -17.00 3.59 -21.88
CA SER A 400 -16.30 3.63 -23.17
C SER A 400 -14.88 4.19 -23.05
N SER A 401 -14.66 5.03 -22.04
CA SER A 401 -13.36 5.50 -21.59
C SER A 401 -12.85 4.61 -20.46
N ARG A 402 -11.52 4.46 -20.34
CA ARG A 402 -10.91 3.71 -19.23
C ARG A 402 -11.02 4.49 -17.93
N LEU A 403 -11.85 4.00 -17.01
CA LEU A 403 -12.13 4.61 -15.71
C LEU A 403 -12.03 3.57 -14.61
N ALA A 404 -11.27 3.84 -13.56
CA ALA A 404 -11.34 3.14 -12.29
C ALA A 404 -12.37 3.81 -11.36
N ALA A 405 -12.99 3.04 -10.47
CA ALA A 405 -13.74 3.61 -9.36
C ALA A 405 -12.77 4.18 -8.32
N LYS A 406 -13.06 5.37 -7.78
CA LYS A 406 -12.21 6.06 -6.80
C LYS A 406 -12.35 5.45 -5.40
N ILE A 407 -11.81 4.24 -5.26
CA ILE A 407 -11.77 3.44 -4.05
C ILE A 407 -10.32 3.35 -3.59
N ALA A 408 -10.04 3.89 -2.41
CA ALA A 408 -8.74 3.84 -1.75
C ALA A 408 -8.72 2.86 -0.59
N LEU A 409 -7.54 2.30 -0.33
CA LEU A 409 -7.21 1.65 0.93
C LEU A 409 -6.50 2.68 1.80
N ASN A 410 -6.96 2.96 3.02
CA ASN A 410 -6.12 3.64 4.01
C ASN A 410 -5.15 2.60 4.58
N ALA A 411 -3.95 2.56 4.02
CA ALA A 411 -3.06 1.42 4.17
C ALA A 411 -1.58 1.80 4.11
N MET A 412 -0.74 0.85 4.51
CA MET A 412 0.72 0.94 4.39
C MET A 412 1.37 -0.43 4.24
N TYR A 413 2.56 -0.44 3.64
CA TYR A 413 3.47 -1.57 3.76
C TYR A 413 4.28 -1.41 5.03
N ASP A 414 3.91 -2.15 6.07
CA ASP A 414 4.68 -2.22 7.31
C ASP A 414 6.04 -2.91 7.09
N GLY A 415 7.00 -2.65 7.96
CA GLY A 415 8.35 -3.16 7.77
C GLY A 415 9.28 -2.95 8.96
N ALA A 416 10.10 -3.97 9.20
CA ALA A 416 11.26 -3.93 10.07
C ALA A 416 12.35 -4.80 9.42
N LYS A 417 13.61 -4.42 9.55
CA LYS A 417 14.76 -5.16 9.02
C LYS A 417 15.95 -5.03 9.97
N ALA A 418 16.68 -6.12 10.13
CA ALA A 418 17.95 -6.15 10.86
C ALA A 418 19.01 -6.76 9.93
N PRO A 419 19.57 -5.96 9.01
CA PRO A 419 20.37 -6.49 7.92
C PRO A 419 21.64 -7.20 8.41
N GLU A 420 21.96 -8.37 7.84
CA GLU A 420 23.30 -8.94 8.00
C GLU A 420 24.36 -7.99 7.43
N ASN A 421 24.10 -7.41 6.26
CA ASN A 421 24.97 -6.43 5.60
C ASN A 421 24.14 -5.21 5.19
N PRO A 422 24.46 -3.99 5.66
CA PRO A 422 23.68 -2.79 5.36
C PRO A 422 23.78 -2.33 3.88
N GLY A 423 24.70 -2.90 3.09
CA GLY A 423 24.68 -2.79 1.63
C GLY A 423 25.31 -1.51 1.07
N GLY A 424 26.33 -0.97 1.74
CA GLY A 424 27.03 0.26 1.37
C GLY A 424 26.39 1.52 1.96
N LEU A 425 25.58 1.36 3.00
CA LEU A 425 24.95 2.42 3.78
C LEU A 425 26.01 3.30 4.46
N PHE A 426 27.05 2.65 4.99
CA PHE A 426 28.17 3.30 5.64
C PHE A 426 29.50 2.99 4.94
N LYS A 427 30.38 3.99 4.92
CA LYS A 427 31.73 3.86 4.36
C LYS A 427 32.65 2.93 5.15
N PHE A 428 32.31 2.65 6.41
CA PHE A 428 33.08 1.78 7.30
C PHE A 428 32.71 0.31 7.18
N GLU A 429 31.73 -0.03 6.33
CA GLU A 429 31.25 -1.40 6.19
C GLU A 429 32.37 -2.35 5.77
N ASP A 430 32.46 -3.47 6.47
CA ASP A 430 33.32 -4.60 6.12
C ASP A 430 32.46 -5.77 5.67
N ALA A 431 32.69 -6.26 4.45
CA ALA A 431 31.93 -7.35 3.86
C ALA A 431 32.03 -8.68 4.63
N ASN A 432 33.00 -8.82 5.54
CA ASN A 432 33.16 -10.00 6.38
C ASN A 432 32.40 -9.90 7.72
N LEU A 433 31.93 -8.70 8.09
CA LEU A 433 31.17 -8.49 9.31
C LEU A 433 29.67 -8.63 9.05
N LYS A 434 28.95 -9.05 10.10
CA LYS A 434 27.49 -9.13 10.11
C LYS A 434 26.91 -8.17 11.13
N TYR A 435 26.21 -7.14 10.67
CA TYR A 435 25.74 -6.02 11.49
C TYR A 435 24.48 -6.34 12.31
N ASN A 436 23.88 -7.52 12.11
CA ASN A 436 22.84 -8.09 12.96
C ASN A 436 23.37 -9.11 13.99
N VAL A 437 24.70 -9.31 14.07
CA VAL A 437 25.33 -10.18 15.08
C VAL A 437 26.08 -9.31 16.08
N VAL A 438 25.64 -9.36 17.33
CA VAL A 438 26.17 -8.54 18.43
C VAL A 438 26.93 -9.43 19.39
N ARG A 439 28.22 -9.15 19.58
CA ARG A 439 29.01 -9.68 20.69
C ARG A 439 28.90 -8.78 21.90
N ILE A 440 28.38 -9.35 22.97
CA ILE A 440 28.28 -8.74 24.29
C ILE A 440 29.49 -9.21 25.12
N SER A 441 30.16 -8.29 25.80
CA SER A 441 31.29 -8.58 26.65
C SER A 441 30.91 -9.51 27.82
N ASN A 442 31.89 -10.21 28.38
CA ASN A 442 31.66 -11.12 29.50
C ASN A 442 31.15 -10.42 30.76
N ASP A 443 31.39 -9.13 30.94
CA ASP A 443 30.80 -8.35 32.03
C ASP A 443 29.38 -7.84 31.73
N GLY A 444 28.88 -8.08 30.51
CA GLY A 444 27.52 -7.74 30.06
C GLY A 444 27.31 -6.29 29.65
N LYS A 445 28.37 -5.47 29.64
CA LYS A 445 28.25 -4.01 29.51
C LYS A 445 28.52 -3.45 28.12
N THR A 446 29.38 -4.11 27.35
CA THR A 446 29.80 -3.62 26.03
C THR A 446 29.17 -4.46 24.96
N ASN A 447 28.58 -3.80 23.96
CA ASN A 447 28.02 -4.42 22.77
C ASN A 447 28.89 -4.00 21.58
N LEU A 448 29.15 -4.93 20.66
CA LEU A 448 29.87 -4.62 19.43
C LEU A 448 29.45 -5.59 18.33
N THR A 449 29.42 -5.14 17.08
CA THR A 449 29.35 -6.03 15.91
C THR A 449 30.39 -7.15 16.05
N ASP A 450 29.96 -8.40 15.92
CA ASP A 450 30.84 -9.54 16.14
C ASP A 450 32.02 -9.54 15.15
N GLY A 451 33.25 -9.71 15.67
CA GLY A 451 34.49 -9.67 14.89
C GLY A 451 35.01 -8.27 14.54
N ALA A 452 34.29 -7.19 14.88
CA ALA A 452 34.77 -5.83 14.66
C ALA A 452 35.92 -5.45 15.58
N THR A 453 36.75 -4.48 15.16
CA THR A 453 37.91 -4.02 15.93
C THR A 453 37.55 -3.03 17.02
N ALA A 454 36.57 -2.17 16.76
CA ALA A 454 36.04 -1.16 17.68
C ALA A 454 34.68 -0.65 17.16
N SER A 455 34.03 0.20 17.96
CA SER A 455 32.82 0.93 17.55
C SER A 455 33.19 2.20 16.78
N VAL A 456 32.46 2.48 15.71
CA VAL A 456 32.60 3.71 14.92
C VAL A 456 32.22 4.99 15.68
N PHE A 457 31.51 4.87 16.80
CA PHE A 457 31.21 6.02 17.67
C PHE A 457 32.38 6.35 18.61
N ASP A 458 33.30 5.41 18.82
CA ASP A 458 34.47 5.62 19.67
C ASP A 458 35.74 5.88 18.81
N ASP A 459 35.85 5.26 17.64
CA ASP A 459 36.95 5.43 16.70
C ASP A 459 36.46 5.51 15.24
N LYS A 460 36.78 6.61 14.56
CA LYS A 460 36.42 6.87 13.16
C LYS A 460 37.04 5.89 12.15
N ASN A 461 38.07 5.13 12.52
CA ASN A 461 38.68 4.11 11.67
C ASN A 461 38.17 2.70 11.97
N ALA A 462 37.21 2.57 12.88
CA ALA A 462 36.61 1.29 13.22
C ALA A 462 35.64 0.80 12.14
N ASN A 463 35.18 -0.44 12.28
CA ASN A 463 34.31 -1.11 11.32
C ASN A 463 33.02 -1.70 11.94
N GLY A 464 32.78 -1.52 13.25
CA GLY A 464 31.62 -2.06 13.95
C GLY A 464 30.68 -1.00 14.52
N LEU A 465 29.44 -1.41 14.79
CA LEU A 465 28.45 -0.65 15.56
C LEU A 465 28.39 -1.17 17.01
N PRO A 466 28.01 -0.35 18.00
CA PRO A 466 27.90 -0.78 19.39
C PRO A 466 26.57 -1.50 19.70
N GLY A 467 26.11 -2.32 18.75
CA GLY A 467 24.79 -2.96 18.79
C GLY A 467 24.37 -3.49 17.42
N ALA A 468 23.10 -3.89 17.32
CA ALA A 468 22.50 -4.34 16.07
C ALA A 468 21.89 -3.16 15.30
N LEU A 469 22.15 -3.07 14.00
CA LEU A 469 21.47 -2.13 13.12
C LEU A 469 20.04 -2.58 12.86
N VAL A 470 19.09 -1.66 12.96
CA VAL A 470 17.68 -1.87 12.65
C VAL A 470 17.17 -0.74 11.76
N GLU A 471 16.42 -1.13 10.74
CA GLU A 471 15.72 -0.26 9.81
C GLU A 471 14.21 -0.52 9.99
N THR A 472 13.39 0.51 10.18
CA THR A 472 11.94 0.36 10.34
C THR A 472 11.22 1.29 9.38
N VAL A 473 9.95 1.02 9.05
CA VAL A 473 9.11 1.92 8.24
C VAL A 473 8.60 3.11 9.06
N LEU A 474 8.03 2.82 10.23
CA LEU A 474 7.56 3.86 11.15
C LEU A 474 8.69 4.28 12.09
N PRO A 475 8.59 5.47 12.71
CA PRO A 475 9.49 5.80 13.81
C PRO A 475 9.38 4.74 14.90
N PHE A 476 10.52 4.37 15.50
CA PHE A 476 10.51 3.34 16.55
C PHE A 476 9.57 3.74 17.70
N PHE A 477 9.57 5.03 18.05
CA PHE A 477 8.66 5.65 19.00
C PHE A 477 7.85 6.76 18.33
N ASN A 478 6.56 6.81 18.61
CA ASN A 478 5.66 7.88 18.23
C ASN A 478 5.98 9.17 19.00
N ALA A 479 5.36 10.28 18.57
CA ALA A 479 5.50 11.58 19.23
C ALA A 479 5.03 11.59 20.70
N ASP A 480 4.17 10.66 21.09
CA ASP A 480 3.70 10.44 22.46
C ASP A 480 4.56 9.43 23.25
N GLU A 481 5.72 9.07 22.70
CA GLU A 481 6.67 8.07 23.22
C GLU A 481 6.16 6.61 23.22
N SER A 482 4.95 6.35 22.70
CA SER A 482 4.50 4.97 22.49
C SER A 482 5.34 4.29 21.42
N ALA A 483 5.73 3.03 21.63
CA ALA A 483 6.55 2.31 20.66
C ALA A 483 5.68 1.71 19.54
N ASN A 484 6.09 1.90 18.28
CA ASN A 484 5.52 1.16 17.14
C ASN A 484 6.11 -0.25 17.04
N TYR A 485 7.24 -0.51 17.70
CA TYR A 485 7.97 -1.77 17.62
C TYR A 485 8.33 -2.29 19.01
N ASP A 486 8.28 -3.60 19.16
CA ASP A 486 8.71 -4.33 20.34
C ASP A 486 9.87 -5.29 20.02
N ILE A 487 10.62 -5.70 21.04
CA ILE A 487 11.71 -6.67 20.92
C ILE A 487 11.24 -8.03 21.44
N LYS A 488 11.03 -8.96 20.52
CA LYS A 488 10.54 -10.30 20.83
C LYS A 488 11.68 -11.27 21.13
N ASP A 489 11.38 -12.26 21.95
CA ASP A 489 12.26 -13.39 22.33
C ASP A 489 13.52 -12.95 23.09
N LEU A 490 13.43 -11.81 23.80
CA LEU A 490 14.50 -11.33 24.66
C LEU A 490 14.81 -12.36 25.76
N PRO A 491 16.05 -12.83 25.91
CA PRO A 491 16.38 -13.86 26.90
C PRO A 491 16.47 -13.27 28.31
N ASP A 492 16.21 -14.08 29.34
CA ASP A 492 16.21 -13.66 30.76
C ASP A 492 17.54 -13.04 31.26
N TRP A 493 18.65 -13.28 30.56
CA TRP A 493 19.96 -12.71 30.89
C TRP A 493 20.19 -11.31 30.28
N VAL A 494 19.25 -10.80 29.47
CA VAL A 494 19.21 -9.42 29.00
C VAL A 494 18.13 -8.67 29.76
N SER A 495 18.53 -7.63 30.49
CA SER A 495 17.66 -6.90 31.41
C SER A 495 16.83 -5.81 30.75
N ASN A 496 17.35 -5.21 29.66
CA ASN A 496 16.64 -4.26 28.82
C ASN A 496 17.39 -4.07 27.48
N VAL A 497 16.75 -3.37 26.56
CA VAL A 497 17.31 -2.95 25.28
C VAL A 497 17.23 -1.43 25.19
N ASN A 498 18.33 -0.79 24.83
CA ASN A 498 18.37 0.63 24.50
C ASN A 498 18.27 0.79 22.99
N VAL A 499 17.36 1.64 22.54
CA VAL A 499 17.21 2.00 21.13
C VAL A 499 17.83 3.37 20.92
N THR A 500 18.91 3.43 20.15
CA THR A 500 19.60 4.68 19.79
C THR A 500 19.23 5.07 18.37
N VAL A 501 18.73 6.29 18.18
CA VAL A 501 18.45 6.85 16.86
C VAL A 501 19.78 7.20 16.18
N LEU A 502 20.06 6.60 15.03
CA LEU A 502 21.19 6.99 14.19
C LEU A 502 20.82 8.09 13.22
N ASP A 503 19.70 7.90 12.55
CA ASP A 503 19.14 8.82 11.58
C ASP A 503 17.62 8.70 11.68
N ASP A 504 16.99 9.74 12.19
CA ASP A 504 15.54 9.73 12.35
C ASP A 504 14.84 9.82 10.99
N GLU A 505 15.36 10.64 10.05
CA GLU A 505 14.78 10.79 8.72
C GLU A 505 14.87 9.50 7.91
N ALA A 506 15.95 8.74 8.06
CA ALA A 506 16.06 7.41 7.44
C ALA A 506 15.41 6.30 8.29
N LYS A 507 14.93 6.56 9.50
CA LYS A 507 14.37 5.56 10.44
C LYS A 507 15.35 4.42 10.70
N LEU A 508 16.58 4.82 11.04
CA LEU A 508 17.70 3.95 11.34
C LEU A 508 18.04 3.98 12.83
N TYR A 509 18.16 2.79 13.42
CA TYR A 509 18.35 2.61 14.85
C TYR A 509 19.49 1.63 15.15
N VAL A 510 20.13 1.79 16.30
CA VAL A 510 21.04 0.80 16.89
C VAL A 510 20.46 0.30 18.20
N LEU A 511 20.30 -1.02 18.29
CA LEU A 511 19.84 -1.69 19.50
C LEU A 511 21.04 -2.17 20.30
N THR A 512 21.16 -1.69 21.53
CA THR A 512 22.20 -2.08 22.49
C THR A 512 21.55 -2.87 23.64
N PHE A 513 22.14 -4.00 24.00
CA PHE A 513 21.54 -4.95 24.94
C PHE A 513 22.27 -4.90 26.29
N ASN A 514 21.57 -4.59 27.38
CA ASN A 514 22.17 -4.60 28.72
C ASN A 514 22.03 -5.99 29.34
N ALA A 515 23.12 -6.73 29.34
CA ALA A 515 23.16 -8.13 29.77
C ALA A 515 23.73 -8.29 31.18
N GLN A 516 23.37 -9.41 31.80
CA GLN A 516 24.08 -9.91 32.97
C GLN A 516 25.50 -10.37 32.56
N ALA A 517 26.44 -10.26 33.50
CA ALA A 517 27.76 -10.86 33.32
C ALA A 517 27.65 -12.37 33.07
N LEU A 518 28.53 -12.90 32.23
CA LEU A 518 28.64 -14.32 31.95
C LEU A 518 28.95 -15.05 33.27
N PRO A 519 28.08 -15.94 33.76
CA PRO A 519 28.29 -16.55 35.07
C PRO A 519 29.51 -17.43 35.12
N GLU A 520 30.09 -17.51 36.30
CA GLU A 520 31.24 -18.35 36.57
C GLU A 520 30.97 -19.80 36.13
N GLY A 521 31.93 -20.40 35.44
CA GLY A 521 31.82 -21.76 34.88
C GLY A 521 31.03 -21.87 33.57
N THR A 522 30.43 -20.79 33.07
CA THR A 522 29.80 -20.74 31.74
C THR A 522 30.79 -20.18 30.73
N THR A 523 31.03 -20.88 29.61
CA THR A 523 31.95 -20.42 28.57
C THR A 523 31.26 -19.65 27.44
N LYS A 524 29.94 -19.84 27.28
CA LYS A 524 29.18 -19.21 26.20
C LYS A 524 27.69 -19.09 26.48
N ARG A 525 27.05 -18.07 25.91
CA ARG A 525 25.60 -17.90 25.81
C ARG A 525 25.25 -17.27 24.48
N ALA A 526 24.12 -17.66 23.92
CA ALA A 526 23.59 -17.05 22.72
C ALA A 526 22.07 -16.94 22.78
N ALA A 527 21.51 -16.01 22.03
CA ALA A 527 20.09 -15.85 21.82
C ALA A 527 19.80 -15.28 20.42
N THR A 528 18.58 -15.49 19.95
CA THR A 528 18.03 -14.84 18.76
C THR A 528 16.85 -13.99 19.18
N VAL A 529 16.85 -12.73 18.77
CA VAL A 529 15.77 -11.77 19.05
C VAL A 529 15.28 -11.15 17.75
N TYR A 530 14.08 -10.58 17.78
CA TYR A 530 13.44 -9.97 16.61
C TYR A 530 12.86 -8.61 16.96
N VAL A 531 12.86 -7.68 16.01
CA VAL A 531 12.06 -6.46 16.08
C VAL A 531 10.70 -6.77 15.46
N VAL A 532 9.62 -6.51 16.19
CA VAL A 532 8.25 -6.81 15.76
C VAL A 532 7.43 -5.53 15.81
N SER A 533 6.85 -5.15 14.69
CA SER A 533 5.91 -4.03 14.60
C SER A 533 4.58 -4.37 15.27
N ASP A 534 3.93 -3.38 15.87
CA ASP A 534 2.54 -3.46 16.35
C ASP A 534 1.54 -3.80 15.22
N LYS A 535 1.93 -3.59 13.97
CA LYS A 535 1.18 -3.88 12.74
C LYS A 535 1.57 -5.22 12.10
N GLY A 536 2.49 -5.97 12.71
CA GLY A 536 2.77 -7.37 12.41
C GLY A 536 4.02 -7.66 11.59
N ALA A 537 4.75 -6.65 11.07
CA ALA A 537 6.05 -6.89 10.44
C ALA A 537 7.08 -7.43 11.43
N VAL A 538 7.95 -8.33 10.97
CA VAL A 538 9.02 -8.94 11.76
C VAL A 538 10.34 -8.77 11.02
N SER A 539 11.38 -8.34 11.73
CA SER A 539 12.72 -8.18 11.17
C SER A 539 13.41 -9.53 10.87
N ASP A 540 14.51 -9.45 10.12
CA ASP A 540 15.55 -10.48 10.17
C ASP A 540 16.01 -10.75 11.62
N PRO A 541 16.52 -11.96 11.92
CA PRO A 541 16.99 -12.28 13.27
C PRO A 541 18.19 -11.42 13.66
N ILE A 542 18.21 -10.99 14.92
CA ILE A 542 19.38 -10.41 15.58
C ILE A 542 19.98 -11.47 16.49
N TYR A 543 21.27 -11.74 16.35
CA TYR A 543 21.97 -12.74 17.14
C TYR A 543 22.78 -12.07 18.25
N LEU A 544 22.53 -12.48 19.49
CA LEU A 544 23.27 -12.01 20.66
C LEU A 544 24.25 -13.10 21.08
N LEU A 545 25.53 -12.77 21.20
CA LEU A 545 26.62 -13.70 21.55
C LEU A 545 27.36 -13.20 22.78
N GLN A 546 27.65 -14.08 23.74
CA GLN A 546 28.48 -13.78 24.90
C GLN A 546 29.47 -14.93 25.16
N GLY A 547 30.70 -14.60 25.57
CA GLY A 547 31.79 -15.57 25.71
C GLY A 547 32.24 -16.13 24.36
N ASP A 548 32.49 -17.45 24.31
CA ASP A 548 32.94 -18.16 23.10
C ASP A 548 31.77 -18.57 22.17
N ALA A 549 30.61 -17.93 22.31
CA ALA A 549 29.42 -18.24 21.52
C ALA A 549 29.61 -17.90 20.04
N THR A 550 28.97 -18.71 19.20
CA THR A 550 28.83 -18.52 17.76
C THR A 550 27.34 -18.41 17.39
N VAL A 551 27.04 -17.91 16.19
CA VAL A 551 25.65 -17.83 15.69
C VAL A 551 24.92 -19.18 15.77
N ALA A 552 25.62 -20.29 15.52
CA ALA A 552 25.05 -21.63 15.59
C ALA A 552 24.53 -22.00 17.00
N ASP A 553 25.06 -21.38 18.05
CA ASP A 553 24.62 -21.59 19.44
C ASP A 553 23.31 -20.84 19.75
N GLY A 554 22.98 -19.79 18.99
CA GLY A 554 21.76 -18.99 19.15
C GLY A 554 20.55 -19.54 18.37
N ILE A 555 20.81 -20.36 17.36
CA ILE A 555 19.76 -21.04 16.59
C ILE A 555 19.21 -22.20 17.43
N SER A 556 18.19 -21.91 18.24
CA SER A 556 17.30 -22.98 18.70
C SER A 556 16.61 -23.56 17.45
N SER A 557 16.58 -24.89 17.30
CA SER A 557 16.00 -25.57 16.14
C SER A 557 14.71 -24.88 15.71
N ALA A 558 14.67 -24.38 14.47
CA ALA A 558 13.51 -23.71 13.90
C ALA A 558 12.24 -24.44 14.37
N SER A 559 11.36 -23.73 15.07
CA SER A 559 9.98 -24.15 15.18
C SER A 559 9.45 -24.16 13.75
N VAL A 560 9.59 -25.30 13.09
CA VAL A 560 8.61 -25.70 12.10
C VAL A 560 7.34 -25.66 12.91
N GLU A 561 6.53 -24.61 12.73
CA GLU A 561 5.13 -24.71 13.05
C GLU A 561 4.70 -26.03 12.41
N ASN A 562 4.42 -27.01 13.27
CA ASN A 562 3.60 -28.12 12.86
C ASN A 562 2.23 -27.48 12.56
N VAL A 563 2.11 -26.84 11.39
CA VAL A 563 0.86 -26.69 10.69
C VAL A 563 0.32 -28.11 10.68
N GLY A 564 -0.71 -28.31 11.50
CA GLY A 564 -0.92 -29.56 12.21
C GLY A 564 -0.81 -30.80 11.36
N ASN A 565 -0.52 -31.92 12.02
CA ASN A 565 -0.76 -33.27 11.54
C ASN A 565 -2.22 -33.46 11.03
N LYS A 566 -2.57 -32.85 9.89
CA LYS A 566 -3.76 -33.12 9.11
C LYS A 566 -3.29 -33.87 7.87
N ALA A 567 -3.33 -35.17 8.06
CA ALA A 567 -3.24 -36.22 7.07
C ALA A 567 -4.05 -35.92 5.80
N ASP A 568 -3.37 -35.69 4.68
CA ASP A 568 -3.72 -36.29 3.38
C ASP A 568 -2.51 -36.28 2.44
N PHE A 569 -1.53 -37.17 2.69
CA PHE A 569 -0.32 -37.27 1.86
C PHE A 569 -0.62 -37.98 0.54
N ARG A 570 -1.18 -37.23 -0.41
CA ARG A 570 -1.35 -37.68 -1.79
C ARG A 570 0.04 -37.98 -2.39
N THR A 571 0.14 -39.10 -3.07
CA THR A 571 1.36 -39.57 -3.71
C THR A 571 1.17 -39.45 -5.20
N TYR A 572 2.15 -38.90 -5.92
CA TYR A 572 2.07 -38.67 -7.36
C TYR A 572 3.16 -39.43 -8.10
N ASN A 573 2.88 -39.93 -9.30
CA ASN A 573 3.92 -40.43 -10.20
C ASN A 573 4.67 -39.27 -10.88
N LEU A 574 5.73 -39.58 -11.64
CA LEU A 574 6.51 -38.58 -12.37
C LEU A 574 5.72 -37.83 -13.46
N ALA A 575 4.55 -38.34 -13.86
CA ALA A 575 3.64 -37.69 -14.80
C ALA A 575 2.62 -36.76 -14.10
N GLY A 576 2.73 -36.57 -12.78
CA GLY A 576 1.85 -35.69 -12.00
C GLY A 576 0.48 -36.30 -11.68
N GLN A 577 0.28 -37.59 -11.93
CA GLN A 577 -0.98 -38.28 -11.59
C GLN A 577 -0.94 -38.78 -10.16
N GLN A 578 -2.02 -38.56 -9.40
CA GLN A 578 -2.16 -39.14 -8.07
C GLN A 578 -2.24 -40.67 -8.18
N VAL A 579 -1.43 -41.37 -7.41
CA VAL A 579 -1.32 -42.83 -7.39
C VAL A 579 -1.63 -43.38 -6.01
N SER A 580 -2.13 -44.62 -5.97
CA SER A 580 -2.41 -45.33 -4.72
C SER A 580 -1.14 -45.87 -4.06
N LYS A 581 -1.24 -46.30 -2.80
CA LYS A 581 -0.14 -46.96 -2.06
C LYS A 581 0.34 -48.28 -2.69
N ALA A 582 -0.41 -48.85 -3.64
CA ALA A 582 -0.05 -50.08 -4.35
C ALA A 582 0.79 -49.83 -5.61
N TYR A 583 0.96 -48.56 -6.03
CA TYR A 583 1.79 -48.22 -7.17
C TYR A 583 3.26 -48.57 -6.91
N LYS A 584 3.92 -49.19 -7.89
CA LYS A 584 5.35 -49.53 -7.81
C LYS A 584 6.13 -48.64 -8.77
N GLY A 585 7.12 -47.91 -8.26
CA GLY A 585 7.95 -47.02 -9.06
C GLY A 585 8.37 -45.76 -8.31
N VAL A 586 9.00 -44.83 -9.03
CA VAL A 586 9.39 -43.54 -8.48
C VAL A 586 8.14 -42.68 -8.29
N VAL A 587 7.94 -42.20 -7.07
CA VAL A 587 6.83 -41.34 -6.67
C VAL A 587 7.33 -40.11 -5.94
N ILE A 588 6.47 -39.09 -5.88
CA ILE A 588 6.67 -37.86 -5.13
C ILE A 588 5.60 -37.81 -4.05
N SER A 589 6.02 -37.71 -2.78
CA SER A 589 5.14 -37.37 -1.66
C SER A 589 5.91 -36.48 -0.69
N ASN A 590 5.23 -35.49 -0.11
CA ASN A 590 5.83 -34.51 0.79
C ASN A 590 7.09 -33.84 0.21
N GLY A 591 7.04 -33.43 -1.07
CA GLY A 591 8.15 -32.79 -1.78
C GLY A 591 9.38 -33.68 -2.02
N LYS A 592 9.33 -34.97 -1.63
CA LYS A 592 10.47 -35.89 -1.71
C LYS A 592 10.19 -37.00 -2.72
N LYS A 593 11.21 -37.32 -3.52
CA LYS A 593 11.22 -38.46 -4.44
C LYS A 593 11.63 -39.72 -3.69
N PHE A 594 10.88 -40.80 -3.82
CA PHE A 594 11.28 -42.12 -3.32
C PHE A 594 10.75 -43.23 -4.23
N ILE A 595 11.31 -44.43 -4.08
CA ILE A 595 10.87 -45.63 -4.79
C ILE A 595 9.86 -46.34 -3.90
N GLN A 596 8.61 -46.41 -4.35
CA GLN A 596 7.57 -47.23 -3.74
C GLN A 596 7.71 -48.65 -4.29
N LYS A 597 8.00 -49.62 -3.41
CA LYS A 597 8.41 -50.99 -3.77
C LYS A 597 7.25 -51.96 -3.94
#